data_AF-A0A1G3M4N7-F1
#
_entry.id   AF-A0A1G3M4N7-F1
#
_cell.length_a   1.000
_cell.length_b   1.000
_cell.length_c   1.000
_cell.angle_alpha   90.00
_cell.angle_beta   90.00
_cell.angle_gamma   90.00
#
_symmetry.space_group_name_H-M   'P 1'
#
loop_
_entity.id
_entity.type
_entity.pdbx_description
1 polymer ?
#
loop_
_entity_poly.entity_id
_entity_poly.type
_entity_poly.pdbx_seq_one_letter_code
_entity_poly.pdbx_strand_id
1 'polypeptide(L)'
;MTYHFRVHSEKNRLWAECIELEGCLTQGGNRGELDRNMQEALNLYLEEPESSKTLFPSPLPGSFGRNVVSVEVDPVVAFSMQLRQLRVLHKLTQAQAARRLGMRSLYSYQRLERRSNPSLATIKKIKALFPDFSLDAILSG
;
A
#
# COMPACT_ATOMS: atom_id res chain seq x y z
N MET A 1 5.66 3.84 5.62
CA MET A 1 5.19 2.42 5.77
C MET A 1 6.14 1.49 5.03
N THR A 2 6.63 0.45 5.69
CA THR A 2 7.77 -0.34 5.19
C THR A 2 7.48 -1.83 5.30
N TYR A 3 7.47 -2.56 4.19
CA TYR A 3 7.30 -4.01 4.12
C TYR A 3 8.66 -4.70 4.00
N HIS A 4 8.69 -6.02 4.23
CA HIS A 4 9.94 -6.76 4.30
C HIS A 4 9.99 -7.84 3.24
N PHE A 5 11.06 -7.85 2.47
CA PHE A 5 11.31 -8.86 1.44
C PHE A 5 12.43 -9.79 1.88
N ARG A 6 12.18 -11.10 1.86
CA ARG A 6 13.24 -12.11 2.01
C ARG A 6 13.89 -12.35 0.65
N VAL A 7 15.20 -12.16 0.58
CA VAL A 7 16.02 -12.35 -0.62
C VAL A 7 16.58 -13.77 -0.65
N HIS A 8 16.43 -14.42 -1.79
CA HIS A 8 16.88 -15.78 -2.07
C HIS A 8 17.85 -15.78 -3.26
N SER A 9 18.88 -16.62 -3.17
CA SER A 9 19.87 -16.81 -4.24
C SER A 9 20.06 -18.30 -4.49
N GLU A 10 19.58 -18.79 -5.64
CA GLU A 10 19.63 -20.20 -6.02
C GLU A 10 20.08 -20.36 -7.47
N LYS A 11 21.13 -21.15 -7.74
CA LYS A 11 21.58 -21.50 -9.09
C LYS A 11 21.68 -20.29 -10.05
N ASN A 12 22.30 -19.20 -9.58
CA ASN A 12 22.41 -17.91 -10.30
C ASN A 12 21.09 -17.18 -10.58
N ARG A 13 20.00 -17.54 -9.89
CA ARG A 13 18.75 -16.79 -9.89
C ARG A 13 18.61 -16.04 -8.58
N LEU A 14 18.37 -14.74 -8.69
CA LEU A 14 18.14 -13.85 -7.56
C LEU A 14 16.66 -13.47 -7.55
N TRP A 15 15.97 -13.78 -6.44
CA TRP A 15 14.55 -13.50 -6.29
C TRP A 15 14.22 -13.11 -4.86
N ALA A 16 13.03 -12.53 -4.67
CA ALA A 16 12.57 -12.11 -3.35
C ALA A 16 11.06 -12.26 -3.23
N GLU A 17 10.60 -12.48 -2.00
CA GLU A 17 9.18 -12.54 -1.63
C GLU A 17 8.92 -11.60 -0.46
N CYS A 18 7.78 -10.93 -0.47
CA CYS A 18 7.31 -10.16 0.67
C CYS A 18 6.89 -11.12 1.79
N ILE A 19 7.38 -10.88 3.00
CA ILE A 19 7.12 -11.72 4.17
C ILE A 19 5.65 -11.59 4.59
N GLU A 20 5.07 -10.40 4.47
CA GLU A 20 3.71 -10.10 4.94
C GLU A 20 2.64 -10.26 3.87
N LEU A 21 3.00 -10.25 2.59
CA LEU A 21 2.06 -10.25 1.47
C LEU A 21 2.24 -11.53 0.63
N GLU A 22 1.40 -12.53 0.91
CA GLU A 22 1.39 -13.78 0.15
C GLU A 22 1.23 -13.52 -1.35
N GLY A 23 2.07 -14.14 -2.18
CA GLY A 23 2.04 -13.96 -3.64
C GLY A 23 2.73 -12.69 -4.15
N CYS A 24 3.18 -11.78 -3.27
CA CYS A 24 4.00 -10.64 -3.67
C CYS A 24 5.47 -11.07 -3.81
N LEU A 25 5.88 -11.45 -5.01
CA LEU A 25 7.21 -11.95 -5.32
C LEU A 25 7.79 -11.30 -6.57
N THR A 26 9.12 -11.30 -6.67
CA THR A 26 9.83 -10.71 -7.80
C THR A 26 11.19 -11.37 -8.02
N GLN A 27 11.83 -11.10 -9.16
CA GLN A 27 13.16 -11.60 -9.48
C GLN A 27 13.99 -10.53 -10.20
N GLY A 28 15.31 -10.68 -10.21
CA GLY A 28 16.22 -9.79 -10.95
C GLY A 28 17.48 -10.51 -11.38
N GLY A 29 18.15 -10.03 -12.43
CA GLY A 29 19.43 -10.56 -12.90
C GLY A 29 20.62 -10.16 -12.04
N ASN A 30 20.48 -9.11 -11.23
CA ASN A 30 21.48 -8.64 -10.27
C ASN A 30 20.82 -7.94 -9.08
N ARG A 31 21.61 -7.58 -8.07
CA ARG A 31 21.07 -6.98 -6.84
C ARG A 31 20.35 -5.65 -7.07
N GLY A 32 20.92 -4.76 -7.86
CA GLY A 32 20.28 -3.45 -8.13
C GLY A 32 18.98 -3.57 -8.92
N GLU A 33 18.88 -4.56 -9.81
CA GLU A 33 17.62 -4.88 -10.50
C GLU A 33 16.59 -5.47 -9.53
N LEU A 34 17.00 -6.43 -8.68
CA LEU A 34 16.09 -6.99 -7.67
C LEU A 34 15.54 -5.90 -6.75
N ASP A 35 16.38 -4.98 -6.27
CA ASP A 35 15.95 -3.89 -5.38
C ASP A 35 14.87 -3.00 -6.03
N ARG A 36 15.01 -2.67 -7.32
CA ARG A 36 13.97 -1.96 -8.07
C ARG A 36 12.71 -2.79 -8.26
N ASN A 37 12.87 -4.07 -8.58
CA ASN A 37 11.74 -4.94 -8.87
C ASN A 37 10.96 -5.29 -7.58
N MET A 38 11.58 -5.27 -6.40
CA MET A 38 10.89 -5.36 -5.10
C MET A 38 10.02 -4.14 -4.85
N GLN A 39 10.55 -2.95 -5.10
CA GLN A 39 9.79 -1.70 -5.00
C GLN A 39 8.58 -1.70 -5.94
N GLU A 40 8.78 -2.11 -7.20
CA GLU A 40 7.70 -2.18 -8.19
C GLU A 40 6.64 -3.22 -7.80
N ALA A 41 7.06 -4.45 -7.46
CA ALA A 41 6.16 -5.52 -7.07
C ALA A 41 5.32 -5.15 -5.84
N LEU A 42 5.93 -4.52 -4.83
CA LEU A 42 5.23 -4.06 -3.62
C LEU A 42 4.13 -3.05 -3.97
N ASN A 43 4.48 -2.03 -4.75
CA ASN A 43 3.54 -0.96 -5.08
C ASN A 43 2.41 -1.44 -6.00
N LEU A 44 2.71 -2.28 -6.99
CA LEU A 44 1.68 -2.88 -7.85
C LEU A 44 0.72 -3.76 -7.05
N TYR A 45 1.26 -4.62 -6.18
CA TYR A 45 0.46 -5.52 -5.35
C TYR A 45 -0.53 -4.74 -4.44
N LEU A 46 -0.07 -3.66 -3.81
CA LEU A 46 -0.91 -2.84 -2.94
C LEU A 46 -1.88 -1.94 -3.72
N GLU A 47 -1.53 -1.55 -4.94
CA GLU A 47 -2.38 -0.73 -5.82
C GLU A 47 -3.55 -1.52 -6.40
N GLU A 48 -3.33 -2.80 -6.71
CA GLU A 48 -4.27 -3.69 -7.40
C GLU A 48 -4.76 -4.85 -6.51
N PRO A 49 -5.58 -4.60 -5.48
CA PRO A 49 -6.15 -5.69 -4.69
C PRO A 49 -7.12 -6.52 -5.54
N GLU A 50 -7.19 -7.83 -5.25
CA GLU A 50 -8.17 -8.74 -5.87
C GLU A 50 -9.62 -8.24 -5.75
N SER A 51 -9.93 -7.55 -4.64
CA SER A 51 -11.25 -6.99 -4.38
C SER A 51 -11.15 -5.62 -3.69
N SER A 52 -12.16 -4.77 -3.91
CA SER A 52 -12.28 -3.50 -3.18
C SER A 52 -12.48 -3.65 -1.66
N LYS A 53 -12.66 -4.88 -1.18
CA LYS A 53 -12.80 -5.24 0.23
C LYS A 53 -11.55 -5.90 0.84
N THR A 54 -10.51 -6.15 0.05
CA THR A 54 -9.27 -6.76 0.54
C THR A 54 -8.65 -5.87 1.61
N LEU A 55 -8.30 -6.48 2.75
CA LEU A 55 -7.52 -5.88 3.82
C LEU A 55 -6.13 -6.49 3.75
N PHE A 56 -5.10 -5.66 3.60
CA PHE A 56 -3.73 -6.15 3.63
C PHE A 56 -3.24 -6.26 5.08
N PRO A 57 -2.44 -7.29 5.41
CA PRO A 57 -1.74 -7.36 6.67
C PRO A 57 -0.86 -6.13 6.87
N SER A 58 -0.83 -5.59 8.09
CA SER A 58 0.14 -4.54 8.44
C SER A 58 1.56 -5.10 8.39
N PRO A 59 2.57 -4.29 8.03
CA PRO A 59 3.96 -4.72 8.11
C PRO A 59 4.35 -5.16 9.51
N LEU A 60 5.22 -6.17 9.59
CA LEU A 60 5.65 -6.73 10.86
C LEU A 60 6.62 -5.75 11.58
N PRO A 61 6.46 -5.55 12.90
CA PRO A 61 7.41 -4.77 13.67
C PRO A 61 8.69 -5.57 13.94
N GLY A 62 9.85 -4.90 13.94
CA GLY A 62 11.11 -5.47 14.41
C GLY A 62 12.28 -5.33 13.45
N SER A 63 13.43 -5.89 13.85
CA SER A 63 14.61 -6.01 13.02
C SER A 63 14.68 -7.40 12.40
N PHE A 64 14.94 -7.45 11.10
CA PHE A 64 15.05 -8.71 10.38
C PHE A 64 16.52 -9.09 10.13
N GLY A 65 16.76 -10.38 9.89
CA GLY A 65 18.10 -10.92 9.64
C GLY A 65 18.73 -10.41 8.34
N ARG A 66 19.99 -10.81 8.08
CA ARG A 66 20.84 -10.31 6.98
C ARG A 66 20.27 -10.45 5.56
N ASN A 67 19.32 -11.35 5.35
CA ASN A 67 18.72 -11.63 4.03
C ASN A 67 17.35 -10.98 3.84
N VAL A 68 16.98 -10.04 4.70
CA VAL A 68 15.72 -9.31 4.60
C VAL A 68 15.98 -7.86 4.27
N VAL A 69 15.22 -7.35 3.31
CA VAL A 69 15.30 -5.99 2.81
C VAL A 69 14.00 -5.28 3.17
N SER A 70 14.14 -4.11 3.79
CA SER A 70 13.04 -3.20 4.04
C SER A 70 12.76 -2.39 2.77
N VAL A 71 11.51 -2.38 2.34
CA VAL A 71 11.03 -1.73 1.12
C VAL A 71 9.89 -0.80 1.47
N GLU A 72 10.08 0.49 1.21
CA GLU A 72 9.09 1.52 1.51
C GLU A 72 7.99 1.55 0.47
N VAL A 73 6.75 1.77 0.90
CA VAL A 73 5.64 1.94 -0.04
C VAL A 73 5.63 3.38 -0.54
N ASP A 74 5.38 3.56 -1.85
CA ASP A 74 5.16 4.89 -2.44
C ASP A 74 4.06 5.62 -1.66
N PRO A 75 4.27 6.86 -1.16
CA PRO A 75 3.29 7.59 -0.35
C PRO A 75 1.90 7.68 -1.01
N VAL A 76 1.85 7.78 -2.34
CA VAL A 76 0.62 7.86 -3.13
C VAL A 76 -0.14 6.52 -3.11
N VAL A 77 0.58 5.40 -3.11
CA VAL A 77 0.01 4.05 -2.96
C VAL A 77 -0.41 3.82 -1.50
N ALA A 78 0.44 4.16 -0.53
CA ALA A 78 0.17 4.03 0.90
C ALA A 78 -1.08 4.83 1.32
N PHE A 79 -1.24 6.06 0.82
CA PHE A 79 -2.45 6.87 1.01
C PHE A 79 -3.71 6.12 0.59
N SER A 80 -3.67 5.61 -0.65
CA SER A 80 -4.83 5.02 -1.32
C SER A 80 -5.23 3.69 -0.68
N MET A 81 -4.22 2.89 -0.31
CA MET A 81 -4.38 1.66 0.46
C MET A 81 -5.00 1.94 1.83
N GLN A 82 -4.45 2.90 2.59
CA GLN A 82 -4.95 3.23 3.92
C GLN A 82 -6.40 3.72 3.89
N LEU A 83 -6.74 4.62 2.94
CA LEU A 83 -8.11 5.10 2.77
C LEU A 83 -9.09 3.94 2.51
N ARG A 84 -8.71 3.03 1.61
CA ARG A 84 -9.52 1.86 1.27
C ARG A 84 -9.72 0.93 2.46
N GLN A 85 -8.66 0.63 3.22
CA GLN A 85 -8.76 -0.21 4.41
C GLN A 85 -9.65 0.41 5.47
N LEU A 86 -9.51 1.71 5.76
CA LEU A 86 -10.39 2.41 6.70
C LEU A 86 -11.84 2.38 6.24
N ARG A 87 -12.12 2.60 4.94
CA ARG A 87 -13.47 2.47 4.41
C ARG A 87 -14.06 1.08 4.74
N VAL A 88 -13.30 0.01 4.48
CA VAL A 88 -13.73 -1.37 4.73
C VAL A 88 -13.93 -1.63 6.22
N LEU A 89 -13.00 -1.20 7.08
CA LEU A 89 -13.08 -1.35 8.53
C LEU A 89 -14.27 -0.59 9.15
N HIS A 90 -14.58 0.59 8.62
CA HIS A 90 -15.78 1.36 8.97
C HIS A 90 -17.07 0.84 8.30
N LYS A 91 -17.00 -0.30 7.59
CA LYS A 91 -18.14 -0.97 6.93
C LYS A 91 -18.88 -0.09 5.92
N LEU A 92 -18.15 0.78 5.22
CA LEU A 92 -18.71 1.66 4.21
C LEU A 92 -18.51 1.10 2.79
N THR A 93 -19.52 1.27 1.95
CA THR A 93 -19.35 1.15 0.49
C THR A 93 -18.67 2.38 -0.08
N GLN A 94 -18.06 2.26 -1.26
CA GLN A 94 -17.47 3.41 -1.96
C GLN A 94 -18.49 4.54 -2.18
N ALA A 95 -19.74 4.20 -2.52
CA ALA A 95 -20.82 5.17 -2.71
C ALA A 95 -21.25 5.85 -1.39
N GLN A 96 -21.19 5.16 -0.26
CA GLN A 96 -21.46 5.78 1.04
C GLN A 96 -20.33 6.73 1.44
N ALA A 97 -19.07 6.31 1.28
CA ALA A 97 -17.93 7.17 1.58
C ALA A 97 -17.88 8.41 0.68
N ALA A 98 -18.13 8.26 -0.63
CA ALA A 98 -18.25 9.37 -1.57
C ALA A 98 -19.29 10.42 -1.11
N ARG A 99 -20.50 9.96 -0.75
CA ARG A 99 -21.57 10.84 -0.24
C ARG A 99 -21.16 11.57 1.04
N ARG A 100 -20.53 10.86 1.99
CA ARG A 100 -20.07 11.46 3.26
C ARG A 100 -18.95 12.48 3.07
N LEU A 101 -18.12 12.32 2.04
CA LEU A 101 -17.09 13.31 1.67
C LEU A 101 -17.65 14.47 0.82
N GLY A 102 -18.95 14.47 0.51
CA GLY A 102 -19.60 15.48 -0.32
C GLY A 102 -19.20 15.40 -1.80
N MET A 103 -18.80 14.21 -2.27
CA MET A 103 -18.44 13.98 -3.67
C MET A 103 -19.69 13.70 -4.50
N ARG A 104 -19.80 14.37 -5.65
CA ARG A 104 -20.94 14.24 -6.57
C ARG A 104 -20.91 12.98 -7.43
N SER A 105 -19.74 12.35 -7.58
CA SER A 105 -19.53 11.18 -8.43
C SER A 105 -18.79 10.09 -7.67
N LEU A 106 -19.26 8.84 -7.85
CA LEU A 106 -18.59 7.64 -7.35
C LEU A 106 -17.16 7.53 -7.91
N TYR A 107 -16.98 7.90 -9.19
CA TYR A 107 -15.68 7.84 -9.85
C TYR A 107 -14.63 8.73 -9.16
N SER A 108 -15.04 9.91 -8.69
CA SER A 108 -14.14 10.80 -7.94
C SER A 108 -13.58 10.14 -6.68
N TYR A 109 -14.40 9.34 -5.98
CA TYR A 109 -13.97 8.58 -4.82
C TYR A 109 -13.11 7.38 -5.20
N GLN A 110 -13.50 6.63 -6.24
CA GLN A 110 -12.74 5.48 -6.71
C GLN A 110 -11.30 5.84 -7.08
N ARG A 111 -11.08 7.03 -7.66
CA ARG A 111 -9.73 7.52 -7.93
C ARG A 111 -8.89 7.74 -6.68
N LEU A 112 -9.49 8.02 -5.52
CA LEU A 112 -8.76 8.19 -4.26
C LEU A 112 -8.31 6.86 -3.65
N GLU A 113 -8.99 5.76 -3.96
CA GLU A 113 -8.62 4.42 -3.50
C GLU A 113 -7.66 3.70 -4.46
N ARG A 114 -7.23 4.40 -5.50
CA ARG A 114 -6.12 4.05 -6.40
C ARG A 114 -5.05 5.12 -6.25
N ARG A 115 -3.86 4.92 -6.84
CA ARG A 115 -2.75 5.89 -6.81
C ARG A 115 -3.25 7.33 -7.01
N SER A 116 -3.24 8.12 -5.92
CA SER A 116 -3.80 9.47 -5.89
C SER A 116 -3.02 10.45 -5.01
N ASN A 117 -2.88 11.68 -5.51
CA ASN A 117 -2.27 12.79 -4.79
C ASN A 117 -3.33 13.87 -4.53
N PRO A 118 -4.19 13.71 -3.51
CA PRO A 118 -5.28 14.63 -3.26
C PRO A 118 -4.81 15.95 -2.63
N SER A 119 -5.61 17.00 -2.80
CA SER A 119 -5.36 18.28 -2.14
C SER A 119 -5.50 18.20 -0.62
N LEU A 120 -4.83 19.10 0.10
CA LEU A 120 -4.97 19.24 1.56
C LEU A 120 -6.43 19.41 2.01
N ALA A 121 -7.24 20.13 1.24
CA ALA A 121 -8.67 20.28 1.50
C ALA A 121 -9.42 18.93 1.47
N THR A 122 -9.02 18.02 0.58
CA THR A 122 -9.58 16.67 0.49
C THR A 122 -9.08 15.80 1.63
N ILE A 123 -7.79 15.86 1.95
CA ILE A 123 -7.18 15.15 3.10
C ILE A 123 -7.87 15.56 4.41
N LYS A 124 -8.14 16.84 4.61
CA LYS A 124 -8.89 17.34 5.78
C LYS A 124 -10.28 16.69 5.91
N LYS A 125 -11.02 16.57 4.81
CA LYS A 125 -12.33 15.89 4.79
C LYS A 125 -12.21 14.39 5.10
N ILE A 126 -11.18 13.75 4.56
CA ILE A 126 -10.89 12.34 4.81
C ILE A 126 -10.58 12.10 6.29
N LYS A 127 -9.70 12.90 6.90
CA LYS A 127 -9.38 12.82 8.34
C LYS A 127 -10.60 13.10 9.22
N ALA A 128 -11.50 13.98 8.80
CA ALA A 128 -12.74 14.22 9.53
C ALA A 128 -13.71 13.03 9.46
N LEU A 129 -13.76 12.31 8.32
CA LEU A 129 -14.58 11.10 8.17
C LEU A 129 -13.94 9.88 8.83
N PHE A 130 -12.61 9.77 8.78
CA PHE A 130 -11.80 8.69 9.31
C PHE A 130 -10.73 9.28 10.25
N PRO A 131 -11.06 9.49 11.54
CA PRO A 131 -10.12 10.04 12.51
C PRO A 131 -8.81 9.23 12.64
N ASP A 132 -8.86 7.93 12.35
CA ASP A 132 -7.71 7.03 12.41
C ASP A 132 -6.81 7.09 11.16
N PHE A 133 -7.18 7.90 10.15
CA PHE A 133 -6.34 8.14 8.98
C PHE A 133 -5.03 8.83 9.40
N SER A 134 -3.88 8.18 9.18
CA SER A 134 -2.58 8.63 9.65
C SER A 134 -1.68 9.05 8.50
N LEU A 135 -1.46 10.37 8.37
CA LEU A 135 -0.49 10.93 7.43
C LEU A 135 0.94 10.58 7.82
N ASP A 136 1.23 10.51 9.12
CA ASP A 136 2.56 10.11 9.60
C ASP A 136 2.90 8.71 9.08
N ALA A 137 1.98 7.75 9.17
CA ALA A 137 2.22 6.40 8.63
C ALA A 137 2.50 6.36 7.10
N ILE A 138 2.01 7.36 6.36
CA ILE A 138 2.17 7.50 4.90
C ILE A 138 3.48 8.21 4.56
N LEU A 139 3.84 9.25 5.32
CA LEU A 139 4.96 10.16 5.03
C LEU A 139 6.23 9.80 5.80
N SER A 140 6.14 8.98 6.85
CA SER A 140 7.29 8.41 7.54
C SER A 140 7.90 7.30 6.69
N GLY A 141 8.91 7.68 5.93
CA GLY A 141 9.99 6.89 5.34
C GLY A 141 11.29 7.61 5.69
#